data_AF-W1PLZ8-F1
#
_entry.id   AF-W1PLZ8-F1
#
_cell.length_a   1.000
_cell.length_b   1.000
_cell.length_c   1.000
_cell.angle_alpha   90.00
_cell.angle_beta   90.00
_cell.angle_gamma   90.00
#
_symmetry.space_group_name_H-M   'P 1'
#
loop_
_entity.id
_entity.type
_entity.pdbx_description
1 polymer ?
#
loop_
_entity_poly.entity_id
_entity_poly.type
_entity_poly.pdbx_seq_one_letter_code
_entity_poly.pdbx_strand_id
1 'polypeptide(L)'
;MCVKDSNCAQGLHCETCLANGHVAPRCTRIQPSNPLNKVKGLPFNKYSWLTTHNSFAIIGEKSLPGTTRLSPSNQQDSITSQLNNGVRGLMLDMYDFMNDIWLCHSFGGNCYNFTAYQPALNTLKEVEAFLAANPSEIVSIFIEDYVTSPQGLTKVFTAADLKKYWFPVNRMPKNGEDWPLVSDMIAQNQRLVVFTSKSSKEASEGIAYEWRYLVENQYKAVFSG
;
A
#
# COMPACT_ATOMS: atom_id res chain seq x y z
N MET A 1 -17.21 -1.79 27.10
CA MET A 1 -16.85 -3.20 26.80
C MET A 1 -17.58 -3.55 25.52
N CYS A 2 -16.92 -4.22 24.58
CA CYS A 2 -17.51 -4.60 23.30
C CYS A 2 -17.52 -6.13 23.19
N VAL A 3 -18.34 -6.69 22.29
CA VAL A 3 -18.34 -8.14 22.01
C VAL A 3 -18.02 -8.42 20.54
N LYS A 4 -18.26 -7.44 19.68
CA LYS A 4 -17.97 -7.44 18.24
C LYS A 4 -17.76 -6.01 17.75
N ASP A 5 -17.13 -5.84 16.59
CA ASP A 5 -16.80 -4.53 16.02
C ASP A 5 -18.01 -3.59 15.88
N SER A 6 -19.20 -4.13 15.58
CA SER A 6 -20.44 -3.32 15.52
C SER A 6 -20.85 -2.67 16.85
N ASN A 7 -20.23 -3.03 17.98
CA ASN A 7 -20.43 -2.36 19.27
C ASN A 7 -19.52 -1.13 19.44
N CYS A 8 -18.59 -0.91 18.52
CA CYS A 8 -17.61 0.15 18.56
C CYS A 8 -17.97 1.28 17.59
N ALA A 9 -17.43 2.48 17.84
CA ALA A 9 -17.54 3.58 16.90
C ALA A 9 -16.84 3.24 15.58
N GLN A 10 -17.19 3.96 14.51
CA GLN A 10 -16.60 3.75 13.20
C GLN A 10 -15.05 3.81 13.26
N GLY A 11 -14.38 2.82 12.66
CA GLY A 11 -12.92 2.71 12.63
C GLY A 11 -12.30 2.08 13.89
N LEU A 12 -13.09 1.69 14.89
CA LEU A 12 -12.62 0.99 16.08
C LEU A 12 -12.90 -0.51 15.98
N HIS A 13 -11.99 -1.32 16.53
CA HIS A 13 -12.13 -2.77 16.60
C HIS A 13 -12.35 -3.24 18.02
N CYS A 14 -13.16 -4.28 18.17
CA CYS A 14 -13.36 -4.91 19.46
C CYS A 14 -12.26 -5.93 19.71
N GLU A 15 -11.29 -5.57 20.55
CA GLU A 15 -10.11 -6.40 20.77
C GLU A 15 -9.77 -6.53 22.25
N THR A 16 -9.18 -7.68 22.60
CA THR A 16 -8.66 -7.95 23.94
C THR A 16 -7.16 -7.70 23.94
N CYS A 17 -6.71 -6.67 24.67
CA CYS A 17 -5.30 -6.41 24.87
C CYS A 17 -4.76 -7.31 26.00
N LEU A 18 -4.22 -8.47 25.62
CA LEU A 18 -3.70 -9.47 26.56
C LEU A 18 -2.46 -9.01 27.34
N ALA A 19 -1.73 -8.01 26.83
CA ALA A 19 -0.49 -7.52 27.42
C ALA A 19 -0.65 -6.95 28.84
N ASN A 20 -1.86 -6.50 29.21
CA ASN A 20 -2.11 -5.87 30.52
C ASN A 20 -2.85 -6.78 31.53
N GLY A 21 -3.00 -8.08 31.25
CA GLY A 21 -3.76 -9.00 32.13
C GLY A 21 -5.27 -8.71 32.22
N HIS A 22 -5.74 -7.69 31.49
CA HIS A 22 -7.15 -7.33 31.39
C HIS A 22 -7.77 -8.07 30.20
N VAL A 23 -8.52 -9.12 30.50
CA VAL A 23 -9.21 -9.97 29.50
C VAL A 23 -10.48 -9.35 28.92
N ALA A 24 -10.88 -8.16 29.40
CA ALA A 24 -12.09 -7.50 28.94
C ALA A 24 -11.86 -6.82 27.57
N PRO A 25 -12.57 -7.24 26.50
CA PRO A 25 -12.46 -6.61 25.20
C PRO A 25 -12.91 -5.14 25.23
N ARG A 26 -12.15 -4.30 24.53
CA ARG A 26 -12.40 -2.86 24.41
C ARG A 26 -12.37 -2.46 22.95
N CYS A 27 -13.03 -1.36 22.65
CA CYS A 27 -12.88 -0.71 21.36
C CYS A 27 -11.48 -0.10 21.32
N THR A 28 -10.59 -0.70 20.56
CA THR A 28 -9.20 -0.28 20.36
C THR A 28 -9.07 0.46 19.03
N ARG A 29 -7.89 1.04 18.83
CA ARG A 29 -7.48 1.87 17.68
C ARG A 29 -8.02 3.30 17.72
N ILE A 30 -7.51 4.12 16.82
CA ILE A 30 -7.91 5.51 16.62
C ILE A 30 -7.96 5.76 15.12
N GLN A 31 -8.94 6.53 14.65
CA GLN A 31 -8.93 7.02 13.29
C GLN A 31 -7.95 8.20 13.22
N PRO A 32 -6.83 8.09 12.47
CA PRO A 32 -5.89 9.19 12.36
C PRO A 32 -6.53 10.33 11.57
N SER A 33 -6.17 11.57 11.93
CA SER A 33 -6.64 12.73 11.19
C SER A 33 -5.97 12.82 9.83
N ASN A 34 -6.74 13.04 8.75
CA ASN A 34 -6.17 13.29 7.43
C ASN A 34 -5.26 14.54 7.49
N PRO A 35 -3.96 14.43 7.13
CA PRO A 35 -3.03 15.57 7.19
C PRO A 35 -3.45 16.74 6.29
N LEU A 36 -4.15 16.48 5.19
CA LEU A 36 -4.67 17.50 4.27
C LEU A 36 -5.76 18.38 4.89
N ASN A 37 -6.42 17.89 5.96
CA ASN A 37 -7.38 18.69 6.72
C ASN A 37 -6.72 19.56 7.79
N LYS A 38 -5.45 19.31 8.13
CA LYS A 38 -4.70 20.06 9.14
C LYS A 38 -3.89 21.20 8.53
N VAL A 39 -3.20 20.93 7.43
CA VAL A 39 -2.42 21.93 6.70
C VAL A 39 -2.66 21.73 5.20
N LYS A 40 -2.91 22.82 4.48
CA LYS A 40 -3.18 22.82 3.04
C LYS A 40 -2.03 23.51 2.29
N GLY A 41 -1.91 23.20 1.00
CA GLY A 41 -0.99 23.90 0.09
C GLY A 41 0.48 23.55 0.30
N LEU A 42 0.79 22.37 0.85
CA LEU A 42 2.16 21.89 0.91
C LEU A 42 2.48 20.97 -0.28
N PRO A 43 3.75 20.94 -0.73
CA PRO A 43 4.29 19.89 -1.58
C PRO A 43 4.06 18.49 -1.00
N PHE A 44 3.90 17.48 -1.86
CA PHE A 44 3.67 16.09 -1.44
C PHE A 44 4.73 15.55 -0.46
N ASN A 45 6.01 15.89 -0.68
CA ASN A 45 7.14 15.49 0.18
C ASN A 45 7.24 16.26 1.50
N LYS A 46 6.36 17.24 1.76
CA LYS A 46 6.30 17.97 3.04
C LYS A 46 5.18 17.48 3.96
N TYR A 47 4.42 16.47 3.51
CA TYR A 47 3.49 15.73 4.36
C TYR A 47 4.15 14.46 4.93
N SER A 48 3.65 14.01 6.08
CA SER A 48 3.94 12.68 6.62
C SER A 48 2.78 11.76 6.30
N TRP A 49 3.09 10.61 5.71
CA TRP A 49 2.11 9.63 5.25
C TRP A 49 2.28 8.33 6.02
N LEU A 50 1.18 7.80 6.56
CA LEU A 50 1.19 6.49 7.21
C LEU A 50 1.30 5.39 6.14
N THR A 51 2.28 4.51 6.30
CA THR A 51 2.57 3.40 5.39
C THR A 51 2.55 2.08 6.13
N THR A 52 2.08 1.02 5.47
CA THR A 52 2.07 -0.36 6.00
C THR A 52 3.03 -1.27 5.23
N HIS A 53 3.78 -2.08 5.96
CA HIS A 53 4.71 -3.09 5.41
C HIS A 53 3.96 -4.39 5.13
N ASN A 54 4.18 -4.98 3.96
CA ASN A 54 3.49 -6.19 3.48
C ASN A 54 1.98 -6.09 3.70
N SER A 55 1.39 -5.03 3.14
CA SER A 55 0.02 -4.59 3.44
C SER A 55 -1.03 -5.68 3.20
N PHE A 56 -0.71 -6.61 2.30
CA PHE A 56 -1.55 -7.74 1.91
C PHE A 56 -1.44 -8.96 2.83
N ALA A 57 -0.45 -9.01 3.72
CA ALA A 57 -0.17 -10.19 4.54
C ALA A 57 -1.11 -10.21 5.76
N ILE A 58 -2.39 -10.54 5.53
CA ILE A 58 -3.47 -10.39 6.52
C ILE A 58 -3.68 -11.66 7.33
N ILE A 59 -3.83 -11.52 8.66
CA ILE A 59 -4.13 -12.64 9.56
C ILE A 59 -5.46 -13.30 9.17
N GLY A 60 -5.45 -14.62 9.05
CA GLY A 60 -6.65 -15.42 8.78
C GLY A 60 -7.11 -15.40 7.33
N GLU A 61 -6.35 -14.78 6.42
CA GLU A 61 -6.64 -14.87 4.99
C GLU A 61 -6.54 -16.30 4.48
N LYS A 62 -7.51 -16.71 3.66
CA LYS A 62 -7.59 -18.08 3.14
C LYS A 62 -6.34 -18.42 2.33
N SER A 63 -5.78 -19.60 2.58
CA SER A 63 -4.73 -20.18 1.73
C SER A 63 -5.29 -20.66 0.40
N LEU A 64 -4.40 -20.95 -0.55
CA LEU A 64 -4.76 -21.67 -1.76
C LEU A 64 -5.37 -23.05 -1.42
N PRO A 65 -6.27 -23.59 -2.26
CA PRO A 65 -6.85 -24.90 -2.02
C PRO A 65 -5.78 -25.98 -1.84
N GLY A 66 -5.89 -26.75 -0.74
CA GLY A 66 -4.97 -27.84 -0.43
C GLY A 66 -3.61 -27.40 0.13
N THR A 67 -3.43 -26.13 0.50
CA THR A 67 -2.16 -25.63 1.07
C THR A 67 -2.38 -24.98 2.43
N THR A 68 -1.37 -25.11 3.30
CA THR A 68 -1.29 -24.35 4.55
C THR A 68 -0.29 -23.23 4.36
N ARG A 69 -0.70 -21.99 4.64
CA ARG A 69 0.19 -20.82 4.61
C ARG A 69 1.22 -20.93 5.73
N LEU A 70 2.51 -20.87 5.38
CA LEU A 70 3.64 -20.93 6.32
C LEU A 70 4.45 -19.61 6.35
N SER A 71 4.00 -18.59 5.61
CA SER A 71 4.57 -17.25 5.65
C SER A 71 3.99 -16.42 6.80
N PRO A 72 4.76 -15.52 7.44
CA PRO A 72 4.25 -14.60 8.45
C PRO A 72 3.16 -13.67 7.90
N SER A 73 2.27 -13.21 8.79
CA SER A 73 1.31 -12.12 8.54
C SER A 73 1.79 -10.83 9.20
N ASN A 74 1.46 -9.69 8.61
CA ASN A 74 1.85 -8.36 9.06
C ASN A 74 0.65 -7.49 9.47
N GLN A 75 -0.54 -7.75 8.92
CA GLN A 75 -1.70 -6.90 9.08
C GLN A 75 -2.89 -7.67 9.66
N GLN A 76 -3.74 -6.97 10.42
CA GLN A 76 -5.06 -7.46 10.84
C GLN A 76 -6.18 -6.97 9.91
N ASP A 77 -5.91 -5.91 9.15
CA ASP A 77 -6.91 -5.17 8.37
C ASP A 77 -6.84 -5.49 6.89
N SER A 78 -8.00 -5.56 6.24
CA SER A 78 -8.09 -5.52 4.78
C SER A 78 -7.43 -4.25 4.20
N ILE A 79 -7.06 -4.29 2.93
CA ILE A 79 -6.49 -3.11 2.24
C ILE A 79 -7.48 -1.94 2.29
N THR A 80 -8.75 -2.20 2.01
CA THR A 80 -9.82 -1.20 2.14
C THR A 80 -9.88 -0.61 3.56
N SER A 81 -9.80 -1.45 4.60
CA SER A 81 -9.78 -0.99 5.99
C SER A 81 -8.56 -0.13 6.30
N GLN A 82 -7.36 -0.55 5.86
CA GLN A 82 -6.12 0.22 6.04
C GLN A 82 -6.27 1.63 5.45
N LEU A 83 -6.75 1.75 4.21
CA LEU A 83 -6.96 3.03 3.52
C LEU A 83 -8.02 3.90 4.22
N ASN A 84 -9.14 3.31 4.63
CA ASN A 84 -10.19 4.02 5.39
C ASN A 84 -9.70 4.48 6.77
N ASN A 85 -8.76 3.74 7.35
CA ASN A 85 -8.09 4.06 8.61
C ASN A 85 -6.86 4.98 8.40
N GLY A 86 -6.76 5.67 7.26
CA GLY A 86 -5.80 6.75 7.03
C GLY A 86 -4.41 6.33 6.56
N VAL A 87 -4.19 5.05 6.27
CA VAL A 87 -2.99 4.60 5.53
C VAL A 87 -3.03 5.24 4.14
N ARG A 88 -1.89 5.78 3.70
CA ARG A 88 -1.71 6.42 2.39
C ARG A 88 -0.50 5.86 1.64
N GLY A 89 0.22 4.92 2.23
CA GLY A 89 1.27 4.13 1.57
C GLY A 89 1.06 2.64 1.79
N LEU A 90 1.16 1.84 0.72
CA LEU A 90 1.07 0.38 0.80
C LEU A 90 2.35 -0.24 0.24
N MET A 91 3.08 -1.02 1.04
CA MET A 91 4.17 -1.85 0.54
C MET A 91 3.64 -3.23 0.12
N LEU A 92 3.98 -3.66 -1.08
CA LEU A 92 3.47 -4.86 -1.75
C LEU A 92 4.62 -5.64 -2.41
N ASP A 93 4.82 -6.88 -1.98
CA ASP A 93 5.82 -7.78 -2.56
C ASP A 93 5.17 -8.50 -3.75
N MET A 94 5.62 -8.20 -4.97
CA MET A 94 5.01 -8.72 -6.19
C MET A 94 5.91 -9.73 -6.89
N TYR A 95 5.34 -10.89 -7.23
CA TYR A 95 6.04 -12.00 -7.87
C TYR A 95 5.30 -12.47 -9.12
N ASP A 96 6.03 -13.02 -10.09
CA ASP A 96 5.44 -13.90 -11.09
C ASP A 96 5.06 -15.23 -10.43
N PHE A 97 3.80 -15.62 -10.49
CA PHE A 97 3.32 -16.88 -9.92
C PHE A 97 2.04 -17.36 -10.61
N MET A 98 1.93 -18.67 -10.88
CA MET A 98 0.75 -19.26 -11.52
C MET A 98 0.29 -18.50 -12.80
N ASN A 99 1.24 -18.05 -13.61
CA ASN A 99 1.03 -17.26 -14.84
C ASN A 99 0.35 -15.89 -14.64
N ASP A 100 0.43 -15.31 -13.44
CA ASP A 100 -0.08 -13.96 -13.11
C ASP A 100 0.87 -13.26 -12.12
N ILE A 101 0.54 -12.03 -11.73
CA ILE A 101 1.26 -11.28 -10.68
C ILE A 101 0.57 -11.51 -9.34
N TRP A 102 1.31 -12.05 -8.38
CA TRP A 102 0.82 -12.40 -7.06
C TRP A 102 1.52 -11.63 -5.96
N LEU A 103 0.82 -11.47 -4.85
CA LEU A 103 1.36 -10.99 -3.59
C LEU A 103 1.80 -12.18 -2.75
N CYS A 104 3.06 -12.21 -2.38
CA CYS A 104 3.65 -13.33 -1.63
C CYS A 104 4.61 -12.81 -0.57
N HIS A 105 4.54 -13.35 0.65
CA HIS A 105 5.54 -13.05 1.66
C HIS A 105 6.55 -14.20 1.67
N SER A 106 7.56 -14.08 0.80
CA SER A 106 8.38 -15.20 0.36
C SER A 106 9.88 -14.88 0.45
N PHE A 107 10.71 -15.80 -0.06
CA PHE A 107 12.17 -15.68 0.01
C PHE A 107 12.82 -16.21 -1.27
N GLY A 108 14.07 -15.80 -1.51
CA GLY A 108 14.86 -16.25 -2.66
C GLY A 108 14.30 -15.82 -4.01
N GLY A 109 13.51 -14.74 -4.06
CA GLY A 109 12.93 -14.19 -5.27
C GLY A 109 11.87 -15.05 -5.96
N ASN A 110 11.31 -16.04 -5.26
CA ASN A 110 10.29 -16.94 -5.80
C ASN A 110 9.05 -16.92 -4.91
N CYS A 111 7.87 -17.05 -5.52
CA CYS A 111 6.63 -17.30 -4.79
C CYS A 111 6.29 -18.79 -4.79
N TYR A 112 5.79 -19.28 -3.67
CA TYR A 112 5.40 -20.68 -3.48
C TYR A 112 3.94 -20.77 -3.03
N ASN A 113 3.33 -21.92 -3.28
CA ASN A 113 1.97 -22.23 -2.83
C ASN A 113 1.69 -21.97 -1.33
N PHE A 114 2.70 -22.09 -0.47
CA PHE A 114 2.61 -21.88 0.97
C PHE A 114 3.00 -20.46 1.42
N THR A 115 3.47 -19.60 0.50
CA THR A 115 3.79 -18.17 0.75
C THR A 115 2.87 -17.20 -0.01
N ALA A 116 2.12 -17.70 -1.00
CA ALA A 116 1.23 -16.92 -1.87
C ALA A 116 -0.05 -16.49 -1.14
N TYR A 117 -0.31 -15.19 -1.04
CA TYR A 117 -1.52 -14.64 -0.44
C TYR A 117 -2.67 -14.60 -1.43
N GLN A 118 -2.58 -13.74 -2.44
CA GLN A 118 -3.62 -13.55 -3.45
C GLN A 118 -3.04 -12.90 -4.72
N PRO A 119 -3.76 -12.94 -5.86
CA PRO A 119 -3.41 -12.15 -7.04
C PRO A 119 -3.32 -10.66 -6.70
N ALA A 120 -2.29 -9.97 -7.20
CA ALA A 120 -2.09 -8.55 -6.95
C ALA A 120 -3.25 -7.69 -7.49
N LEU A 121 -3.92 -8.16 -8.55
CA LEU A 121 -5.09 -7.49 -9.13
C LEU A 121 -6.18 -7.21 -8.10
N ASN A 122 -6.42 -8.12 -7.15
CA ASN A 122 -7.48 -7.95 -6.13
C ASN A 122 -7.20 -6.75 -5.24
N THR A 123 -5.99 -6.70 -4.65
CA THR A 123 -5.53 -5.57 -3.83
C THR A 123 -5.52 -4.26 -4.63
N LEU A 124 -5.07 -4.29 -5.88
CA LEU A 124 -5.07 -3.10 -6.73
C LEU A 124 -6.48 -2.60 -7.07
N LYS A 125 -7.47 -3.51 -7.18
CA LYS A 125 -8.89 -3.14 -7.33
C LYS A 125 -9.46 -2.49 -6.07
N GLU A 126 -9.04 -2.91 -4.88
CA GLU A 126 -9.40 -2.20 -3.64
C GLU A 126 -8.85 -0.78 -3.61
N VAL A 127 -7.60 -0.57 -4.05
CA VAL A 127 -7.00 0.76 -4.18
C VAL A 127 -7.75 1.61 -5.21
N GLU A 128 -8.13 1.03 -6.35
CA GLU A 128 -8.88 1.73 -7.38
C GLU A 128 -10.25 2.18 -6.85
N ALA A 129 -10.99 1.27 -6.20
CA ALA A 129 -12.28 1.57 -5.61
C ALA A 129 -12.17 2.69 -4.56
N PHE A 130 -11.12 2.66 -3.73
CA PHE A 130 -10.85 3.73 -2.76
C PHE A 130 -10.59 5.08 -3.44
N LEU A 131 -9.70 5.14 -4.43
CA LEU A 131 -9.38 6.38 -5.14
C LEU A 131 -10.58 6.92 -5.94
N ALA A 132 -11.42 6.05 -6.48
CA ALA A 132 -12.66 6.41 -7.17
C ALA A 132 -13.69 7.02 -6.21
N ALA A 133 -13.86 6.42 -5.02
CA ALA A 133 -14.78 6.92 -4.00
C ALA A 133 -14.28 8.19 -3.30
N ASN A 134 -12.96 8.42 -3.28
CA ASN A 134 -12.35 9.52 -2.54
C ASN A 134 -11.50 10.42 -3.47
N PRO A 135 -12.12 11.36 -4.20
CA PRO A 135 -11.44 12.16 -5.23
C PRO A 135 -10.36 13.10 -4.70
N SER A 136 -10.37 13.43 -3.41
CA SER A 136 -9.38 14.29 -2.75
C SER A 136 -8.21 13.53 -2.13
N GLU A 137 -8.16 12.21 -2.27
CA GLU A 137 -7.12 11.38 -1.64
C GLU A 137 -6.02 11.00 -2.64
N ILE A 138 -4.81 10.81 -2.12
CA ILE A 138 -3.63 10.33 -2.83
C ILE A 138 -3.13 9.05 -2.16
N VAL A 139 -2.69 8.07 -2.94
CA VAL A 139 -2.10 6.82 -2.42
C VAL A 139 -0.73 6.59 -3.04
N SER A 140 0.20 6.11 -2.24
CA SER A 140 1.50 5.60 -2.69
C SER A 140 1.53 4.07 -2.63
N ILE A 141 2.12 3.44 -3.64
CA ILE A 141 2.42 2.00 -3.63
C ILE A 141 3.93 1.82 -3.78
N PHE A 142 4.51 1.04 -2.88
CA PHE A 142 5.91 0.65 -2.90
C PHE A 142 5.98 -0.84 -3.23
N ILE A 143 6.64 -1.19 -4.33
CA ILE A 143 6.69 -2.56 -4.82
C ILE A 143 8.05 -3.16 -4.50
N GLU A 144 8.08 -4.17 -3.62
CA GLU A 144 9.23 -5.07 -3.55
C GLU A 144 9.14 -6.03 -4.74
N ASP A 145 9.92 -5.74 -5.79
CA ASP A 145 9.66 -6.22 -7.14
C ASP A 145 10.50 -7.44 -7.52
N TYR A 146 9.83 -8.59 -7.56
CA TYR A 146 10.33 -9.86 -8.06
C TYR A 146 9.73 -10.25 -9.42
N VAL A 147 9.03 -9.33 -10.08
CA VAL A 147 8.40 -9.56 -11.38
C VAL A 147 9.43 -9.48 -12.51
N THR A 148 9.52 -10.56 -13.27
CA THR A 148 10.39 -10.74 -14.43
C THR A 148 9.63 -10.79 -15.74
N SER A 149 8.34 -11.13 -15.71
CA SER A 149 7.51 -11.17 -16.91
C SER A 149 7.48 -9.81 -17.63
N PRO A 150 7.56 -9.79 -18.98
CA PRO A 150 7.56 -8.55 -19.74
C PRO A 150 6.29 -7.73 -19.50
N GLN A 151 6.47 -6.50 -19.01
CA GLN A 151 5.40 -5.55 -18.70
C GLN A 151 4.41 -6.08 -17.64
N GLY A 152 4.81 -7.02 -16.79
CA GLY A 152 3.92 -7.65 -15.80
C GLY A 152 3.23 -6.64 -14.88
N LEU A 153 4.01 -5.68 -14.34
CA LEU A 153 3.46 -4.62 -13.49
C LEU A 153 2.54 -3.69 -14.29
N THR A 154 2.99 -3.21 -15.44
CA THR A 154 2.18 -2.34 -16.30
C THR A 154 0.85 -2.96 -16.69
N LYS A 155 0.84 -4.26 -17.02
CA LYS A 155 -0.38 -5.02 -17.32
C LYS A 155 -1.32 -5.10 -16.13
N VAL A 156 -0.83 -5.50 -14.94
CA VAL A 156 -1.70 -5.67 -13.77
C VAL A 156 -2.28 -4.33 -13.29
N PHE A 157 -1.51 -3.23 -13.33
CA PHE A 157 -2.02 -1.90 -13.00
C PHE A 157 -3.01 -1.36 -14.05
N THR A 158 -2.84 -1.71 -15.32
CA THR A 158 -3.80 -1.38 -16.38
C THR A 158 -5.09 -2.16 -16.19
N ALA A 159 -5.02 -3.47 -15.91
CA ALA A 159 -6.19 -4.31 -15.61
C ALA A 159 -6.94 -3.84 -14.34
N ALA A 160 -6.21 -3.31 -13.36
CA ALA A 160 -6.79 -2.68 -12.19
C ALA A 160 -7.52 -1.35 -12.48
N ASP A 161 -7.29 -0.73 -13.65
CA ASP A 161 -7.75 0.62 -14.02
C ASP A 161 -7.13 1.75 -13.17
N LEU A 162 -5.88 1.55 -12.72
CA LEU A 162 -5.15 2.49 -11.88
C LEU A 162 -4.30 3.49 -12.67
N LYS A 163 -4.00 3.22 -13.95
CA LYS A 163 -3.18 4.10 -14.80
C LYS A 163 -3.77 5.51 -14.95
N LYS A 164 -5.10 5.65 -14.85
CA LYS A 164 -5.79 6.95 -14.87
C LYS A 164 -5.45 7.86 -13.68
N TYR A 165 -4.91 7.31 -12.59
CA TYR A 165 -4.47 8.05 -11.41
C TYR A 165 -2.96 8.28 -11.36
N TRP A 166 -2.19 7.72 -12.30
CA TRP A 166 -0.75 7.58 -12.18
C TRP A 166 0.00 8.92 -12.24
N PHE A 167 0.81 9.21 -11.23
CA PHE A 167 1.72 10.33 -11.26
C PHE A 167 2.96 9.98 -12.11
N PRO A 168 3.27 10.75 -13.17
CA PRO A 168 4.26 10.34 -14.14
C PRO A 168 5.69 10.55 -13.62
N VAL A 169 6.56 9.55 -13.83
CA VAL A 169 7.95 9.55 -13.32
C VAL A 169 8.79 10.73 -13.85
N ASN A 170 8.51 11.22 -15.06
CA ASN A 170 9.22 12.36 -15.64
C ASN A 170 8.95 13.70 -14.92
N ARG A 171 7.93 13.75 -14.05
CA ARG A 171 7.60 14.90 -13.20
C ARG A 171 7.97 14.70 -11.75
N MET A 172 8.59 13.58 -11.38
CA MET A 172 9.10 13.40 -10.04
C MET A 172 10.36 14.26 -9.86
N PRO A 173 10.37 15.16 -8.86
CA PRO A 173 11.53 16.01 -8.60
C PRO A 173 12.74 15.19 -8.15
N LYS A 174 13.92 15.80 -8.25
CA LYS A 174 15.20 15.20 -7.89
C LYS A 174 16.07 16.26 -7.23
N ASN A 175 17.02 15.83 -6.39
CA ASN A 175 18.08 16.66 -5.79
C ASN A 175 17.64 17.73 -4.76
N GLY A 176 16.67 17.46 -3.91
CA GLY A 176 16.17 18.35 -2.86
C GLY A 176 14.90 19.13 -3.21
N GLU A 177 14.37 18.98 -4.43
CA GLU A 177 13.30 19.82 -4.97
C GLU A 177 11.91 19.46 -4.39
N ASP A 178 11.05 20.46 -4.30
CA ASP A 178 9.68 20.24 -3.85
C ASP A 178 8.87 19.47 -4.89
N TRP A 179 8.11 18.48 -4.42
CA TRP A 179 7.10 17.83 -5.25
C TRP A 179 5.98 18.82 -5.59
N PRO A 180 5.16 18.55 -6.62
CA PRO A 180 3.97 19.36 -6.85
C PRO A 180 3.11 19.46 -5.60
N LEU A 181 2.34 20.54 -5.51
CA LEU A 181 1.35 20.69 -4.45
C LEU A 181 0.37 19.53 -4.52
N VAL A 182 -0.02 19.00 -3.36
CA VAL A 182 -1.02 17.93 -3.30
C VAL A 182 -2.33 18.35 -3.98
N SER A 183 -2.71 19.64 -3.87
CA SER A 183 -3.87 20.20 -4.58
C SER A 183 -3.76 20.07 -6.10
N ASP A 184 -2.57 20.26 -6.66
CA ASP A 184 -2.34 20.22 -8.11
C ASP A 184 -2.34 18.78 -8.61
N MET A 185 -1.76 17.86 -7.84
CA MET A 185 -1.82 16.42 -8.10
C MET A 185 -3.28 15.94 -8.11
N ILE A 186 -4.08 16.36 -7.12
CA ILE A 186 -5.52 16.04 -7.04
C ILE A 186 -6.28 16.63 -8.23
N ALA A 187 -6.08 17.92 -8.54
CA ALA A 187 -6.77 18.60 -9.62
C ALA A 187 -6.50 17.97 -11.00
N GLN A 188 -5.30 17.42 -11.19
CA GLN A 188 -4.91 16.70 -12.41
C GLN A 188 -5.25 15.21 -12.38
N ASN A 189 -5.93 14.75 -11.33
CA ASN A 189 -6.22 13.34 -11.06
C ASN A 189 -4.97 12.43 -11.02
N GLN A 190 -3.79 12.99 -10.72
CA GLN A 190 -2.52 12.26 -10.58
C GLN A 190 -2.30 11.87 -9.12
N ARG A 191 -3.16 10.97 -8.64
CA ARG A 191 -3.35 10.65 -7.22
C ARG A 191 -2.78 9.29 -6.81
N LEU A 192 -2.04 8.63 -7.68
CA LEU A 192 -1.34 7.38 -7.41
C LEU A 192 0.16 7.53 -7.71
N VAL A 193 0.99 7.41 -6.69
CA VAL A 193 2.45 7.45 -6.82
C VAL A 193 2.99 6.03 -6.65
N VAL A 194 3.74 5.51 -7.62
CA VAL A 194 4.19 4.10 -7.58
C VAL A 194 5.69 4.03 -7.70
N PHE A 195 6.29 3.29 -6.78
CA PHE A 195 7.71 2.99 -6.71
C PHE A 195 7.97 1.49 -6.82
N THR A 196 9.16 1.13 -7.31
CA THR A 196 9.65 -0.25 -7.40
C THR A 196 11.08 -0.33 -6.89
N SER A 197 11.41 -1.44 -6.24
CA SER A 197 12.76 -1.78 -5.81
C SER A 197 13.69 -2.19 -6.95
N LYS A 198 13.20 -2.26 -8.20
CA LYS A 198 13.96 -2.72 -9.37
C LYS A 198 14.23 -1.59 -10.37
N SER A 199 15.49 -1.15 -10.42
CA SER A 199 15.90 0.02 -11.22
C SER A 199 15.57 -0.04 -12.72
N SER A 200 15.58 -1.24 -13.32
CA SER A 200 15.30 -1.42 -14.75
C SER A 200 13.84 -1.12 -15.13
N LYS A 201 12.92 -1.10 -14.16
CA LYS A 201 11.50 -0.81 -14.38
C LYS A 201 11.22 0.67 -14.65
N GLU A 202 12.10 1.57 -14.23
CA GLU A 202 11.95 3.00 -14.56
C GLU A 202 12.06 3.22 -16.07
N ALA A 203 13.04 2.59 -16.71
CA ALA A 203 13.23 2.69 -18.15
C ALA A 203 12.24 1.82 -18.94
N SER A 204 11.92 0.62 -18.44
CA SER A 204 11.10 -0.34 -19.21
C SER A 204 9.60 -0.19 -19.02
N GLU A 205 9.14 0.31 -17.86
CA GLU A 205 7.72 0.38 -17.49
C GLU A 205 7.29 1.76 -16.97
N GLY A 206 8.23 2.71 -16.84
CA GLY A 206 7.95 4.05 -16.33
C GLY A 206 7.60 4.08 -14.83
N ILE A 207 8.00 3.05 -14.08
CA ILE A 207 7.76 2.95 -12.63
C ILE A 207 9.00 3.44 -11.89
N ALA A 208 8.83 4.41 -11.00
CA ALA A 208 9.95 5.09 -10.36
C ALA A 208 10.81 4.14 -9.53
N TYR A 209 12.12 4.14 -9.75
CA TYR A 209 13.04 3.37 -8.91
C TYR A 209 13.14 4.04 -7.54
N GLU A 210 12.71 3.34 -6.49
CA GLU A 210 12.49 3.93 -5.17
C GLU A 210 13.71 4.70 -4.65
N TRP A 211 14.90 4.12 -4.75
CA TRP A 211 16.14 4.69 -4.21
C TRP A 211 16.65 5.94 -4.97
N ARG A 212 15.98 6.37 -6.04
CA ARG A 212 16.22 7.69 -6.67
C ARG A 212 15.40 8.81 -6.02
N TYR A 213 14.28 8.48 -5.40
CA TYR A 213 13.27 9.44 -4.95
C TYR A 213 12.93 9.29 -3.46
N LEU A 214 13.51 8.29 -2.79
CA LEU A 214 13.28 7.96 -1.40
C LEU A 214 14.60 7.67 -0.68
N VAL A 215 14.67 8.09 0.57
CA VAL A 215 15.70 7.71 1.54
C VAL A 215 15.02 7.00 2.70
N GLU A 216 15.36 5.74 2.91
CA GLU A 216 14.86 4.96 4.05
C GLU A 216 15.87 4.92 5.19
N ASN A 217 15.37 5.00 6.43
CA ASN A 217 16.09 4.65 7.63
C ASN A 217 15.22 3.76 8.53
N GLN A 218 15.77 3.26 9.65
CA GLN A 218 15.11 2.31 10.56
C GLN A 218 13.70 2.70 11.03
N TYR A 219 13.30 3.97 10.93
CA TYR A 219 12.03 4.47 11.45
C TYR A 219 11.14 5.12 10.38
N LYS A 220 11.67 5.44 9.19
CA LYS A 220 10.94 6.19 8.16
C LYS A 220 11.56 6.05 6.76
N ALA A 221 10.70 6.09 5.76
CA ALA A 221 11.06 6.47 4.39
C ALA A 221 10.74 7.96 4.18
N VAL A 222 11.67 8.71 3.61
CA VAL A 222 11.54 10.14 3.30
C VAL A 222 11.62 10.30 1.78
N PHE A 223 10.64 10.95 1.17
CA PHE A 223 10.74 11.32 -0.24
C PHE A 223 11.90 12.30 -0.42
N SER A 224 13.01 11.82 -1.00
CA SER A 224 14.07 12.67 -1.53
C SER A 224 13.54 13.27 -2.83
N GLY A 225 12.71 14.30 -2.65
CA GLY A 225 12.72 15.39 -3.61
C GLY A 225 14.14 15.87 -3.76
#